data_AF-A0A9Q3H2B6-F1
#
_entry.id   AF-A0A9Q3H2B6-F1
#
_cell.length_a   1.000
_cell.length_b   1.000
_cell.length_c   1.000
_cell.angle_alpha   90.00
_cell.angle_beta   90.00
_cell.angle_gamma   90.00
#
_symmetry.space_group_name_H-M   'P 1'
#
loop_
_entity.id
_entity.type
_entity.pdbx_description
1 polymer ?
#
loop_
_entity_poly.entity_id
_entity_poly.type
_entity_poly.pdbx_seq_one_letter_code
_entity_poly.pdbx_strand_id
1 'polypeptide(L)'
;MLRKLMNKNQATRPNIWNRGRASIGFFLHTPFPSYEVYQKIPFASELLLGISNSDLVGFHIKDYTQNFLSCCNRIANLPTQSNGFQFGDRHVSVDAFPVGIEPVRVQEKLQEPSVQARIKALKESFGKSKVILGVDRLEFVV
;
A
#
# COMPACT_ATOMS: atom_id res chain seq x y z
N MET A 1 11.97 -2.11 3.29
CA MET A 1 11.09 -1.77 2.15
C MET A 1 10.82 -0.27 2.07
N LEU A 2 10.29 0.37 3.13
CA LEU A 2 10.09 1.82 3.22
C LEU A 2 11.37 2.64 2.91
N ARG A 3 12.53 2.27 3.46
CA ARG A 3 13.83 2.92 3.15
C ARG A 3 14.23 2.90 1.68
N LYS A 4 13.87 1.86 0.93
CA LYS A 4 14.18 1.75 -0.52
C LYS A 4 13.18 2.53 -1.38
N LEU A 5 11.92 2.63 -0.96
CA LEU A 5 10.91 3.49 -1.59
C LEU A 5 11.20 4.99 -1.35
N MET A 6 11.81 5.33 -0.22
CA MET A 6 12.22 6.70 0.13
C MET A 6 13.45 7.22 -0.65
N ASN A 7 14.20 6.35 -1.34
CA ASN A 7 15.50 6.70 -1.94
C ASN A 7 15.48 6.91 -3.46
N LYS A 8 14.42 6.51 -4.18
CA LYS A 8 14.41 6.55 -5.66
C LYS A 8 13.96 7.88 -6.28
N ASN A 9 13.42 8.83 -5.50
CA ASN A 9 12.89 10.11 -6.01
C ASN A 9 13.29 11.31 -5.13
N GLN A 10 14.58 11.42 -4.77
CA GLN A 10 15.06 12.51 -3.91
C GLN A 10 15.13 13.89 -4.60
N ALA A 11 15.11 13.95 -5.93
CA ALA A 11 15.40 15.20 -6.66
C ALA A 11 14.26 16.24 -6.70
N THR A 12 13.03 15.89 -6.30
CA THR A 12 11.87 16.81 -6.42
C THR A 12 11.00 16.92 -5.16
N ARG A 13 11.38 16.28 -4.05
CA ARG A 13 10.56 16.32 -2.83
C ARG A 13 10.96 17.50 -1.95
N PRO A 14 10.01 18.35 -1.51
CA PRO A 14 10.30 19.38 -0.52
C PRO A 14 10.92 18.74 0.71
N ASN A 15 11.90 19.42 1.30
CA ASN A 15 12.77 18.89 2.34
C ASN A 15 11.98 18.72 3.67
N ILE A 16 11.19 17.65 3.77
CA ILE A 16 10.31 17.32 4.90
C ILE A 16 11.08 16.81 6.14
N TRP A 17 12.40 16.63 6.02
CA TRP A 17 13.22 15.87 6.98
C TRP A 17 13.90 16.70 8.08
N ASN A 18 13.75 18.03 8.09
CA ASN A 18 14.57 18.90 8.94
C ASN A 18 13.76 19.84 9.86
N ARG A 19 12.91 19.30 10.76
CA ARG A 19 12.08 20.12 11.68
C ARG A 19 11.79 19.53 13.07
N GLY A 20 12.76 18.93 13.77
CA GLY A 20 12.64 18.58 15.20
C GLY A 20 11.51 17.63 15.63
N ARG A 21 10.71 17.13 14.67
CA ARG A 21 9.58 16.21 14.84
C ARG A 21 9.81 14.95 14.00
N ALA A 22 9.28 13.82 14.47
CA ALA A 22 9.38 12.56 13.74
C ALA A 22 8.69 12.66 12.37
N SER A 23 9.36 12.17 11.33
CA SER A 23 8.76 12.02 10.01
C SER A 23 7.87 10.79 9.98
N ILE A 24 6.60 10.94 9.59
CA ILE A 24 5.60 9.87 9.65
C ILE A 24 5.14 9.51 8.24
N GLY A 25 5.30 8.24 7.86
CA GLY A 25 4.71 7.68 6.65
C GLY A 25 3.61 6.68 6.99
N PHE A 26 2.43 6.87 6.40
CA PHE A 26 1.31 5.93 6.44
C PHE A 26 1.20 5.20 5.11
N PHE A 27 0.97 3.88 5.14
CA PHE A 27 0.73 3.09 3.94
C PHE A 27 -0.49 2.20 4.14
N LEU A 28 -1.48 2.28 3.25
CA LEU A 28 -2.65 1.40 3.30
C LEU A 28 -2.46 0.20 2.38
N HIS A 29 -2.46 -0.98 3.00
CA HIS A 29 -2.29 -2.26 2.29
C HIS A 29 -3.56 -2.77 1.61
N THR A 30 -4.73 -2.31 2.04
CA THR A 30 -6.01 -2.64 1.41
C THR A 30 -6.40 -1.59 0.38
N PRO A 31 -7.31 -1.92 -0.56
CA PRO A 31 -7.91 -0.92 -1.44
C PRO A 31 -8.47 0.27 -0.67
N PHE A 32 -8.25 1.48 -1.21
CA PHE A 32 -8.94 2.67 -0.72
C PHE A 32 -10.20 2.89 -1.56
N PRO A 33 -11.39 2.90 -0.94
CA PRO A 33 -12.65 2.92 -1.69
C PRO A 33 -12.89 4.29 -2.34
N SER A 34 -13.77 4.34 -3.34
CA SER A 34 -14.19 5.61 -3.93
C SER A 34 -14.95 6.48 -2.92
N TYR A 35 -15.12 7.76 -3.22
CA TYR A 35 -15.90 8.68 -2.38
C TYR A 35 -17.32 8.15 -2.10
N GLU A 36 -17.97 7.57 -3.11
CA GLU A 36 -19.36 7.11 -3.03
C GLU A 36 -19.55 6.06 -1.93
N VAL A 37 -18.52 5.26 -1.68
CA VAL A 37 -18.47 4.22 -0.66
C VAL A 37 -17.91 4.79 0.65
N TYR A 38 -16.80 5.54 0.61
CA TYR A 38 -16.13 6.04 1.81
C TYR A 38 -17.02 6.96 2.65
N GLN A 39 -17.85 7.79 2.00
CA GLN A 39 -18.76 8.72 2.71
C GLN A 39 -19.78 8.02 3.62
N LYS A 40 -20.00 6.71 3.44
CA LYS A 40 -20.92 5.91 4.27
C LYS A 40 -20.30 5.49 5.61
N ILE A 41 -18.98 5.65 5.77
CA ILE A 41 -18.27 5.27 6.98
C ILE A 41 -18.60 6.26 8.10
N PRO A 42 -19.03 5.79 9.29
CA PRO A 42 -19.14 6.65 10.46
C PRO A 42 -17.79 7.30 10.78
N PHE A 43 -17.79 8.60 11.07
CA PHE A 43 -16.57 9.36 11.37
C PHE A 43 -15.56 9.42 10.20
N ALA A 44 -16.06 9.36 8.96
CA ALA A 44 -15.23 9.42 7.76
C ALA A 44 -14.28 10.63 7.72
N SER A 45 -14.75 11.81 8.17
CA SER A 45 -13.94 13.02 8.19
C SER A 45 -12.78 12.89 9.18
N GLU A 46 -13.05 12.40 10.38
CA GLU A 46 -12.09 12.21 11.45
C GLU A 46 -11.00 11.20 11.06
N LEU A 47 -11.36 10.13 10.34
CA LEU A 47 -10.39 9.18 9.81
C LEU A 47 -9.46 9.83 8.76
N LEU A 48 -10.01 10.62 7.83
CA LEU A 48 -9.21 11.35 6.84
C LEU A 48 -8.27 12.35 7.52
N LEU A 49 -8.76 13.10 8.51
CA LEU A 49 -7.96 14.05 9.29
C LEU A 49 -6.89 13.34 10.12
N GLY A 50 -7.20 12.17 10.68
CA GLY A 50 -6.25 11.31 11.39
C GLY A 50 -5.11 10.87 10.48
N ILE A 51 -5.41 10.36 9.29
CA ILE A 51 -4.39 9.97 8.29
C ILE A 51 -3.59 11.19 7.82
N SER A 52 -4.24 12.35 7.65
CA SER A 52 -3.62 13.62 7.23
C SER A 52 -2.57 14.15 8.21
N ASN A 53 -2.43 13.56 9.40
CA ASN A 53 -1.35 13.90 10.31
C ASN A 53 0.01 13.33 9.88
N SER A 54 0.06 12.37 8.94
CA SER A 54 1.31 11.89 8.35
C SER A 54 1.95 12.92 7.41
N ASP A 55 3.22 12.72 7.07
CA ASP A 55 3.92 13.52 6.04
C ASP A 55 3.82 12.87 4.65
N LEU A 56 3.59 11.55 4.61
CA LEU A 56 3.39 10.75 3.41
C LEU A 56 2.24 9.75 3.62
N VAL A 57 1.33 9.68 2.66
CA VAL A 57 0.29 8.66 2.54
C VAL A 57 0.55 7.85 1.28
N GLY A 58 0.73 6.54 1.43
CA GLY A 58 1.03 5.62 0.35
C GLY A 58 -0.07 4.60 0.10
N PHE A 59 -0.30 4.29 -1.16
CA PHE A 59 -1.24 3.24 -1.62
C PHE A 59 -0.57 2.31 -2.64
N HIS A 60 -1.22 1.20 -3.00
CA HIS A 60 -0.65 0.28 -3.99
C HIS A 60 -0.70 0.79 -5.44
N ILE A 61 -1.77 1.49 -5.82
CA ILE A 61 -2.01 1.96 -7.19
C ILE A 61 -2.50 3.41 -7.19
N LYS A 62 -2.39 4.08 -8.34
CA LYS A 62 -2.79 5.49 -8.51
C LYS A 62 -4.29 5.72 -8.28
N ASP A 63 -5.15 4.78 -8.62
CA ASP A 63 -6.59 4.96 -8.45
C ASP A 63 -6.95 5.15 -6.96
N TYR A 64 -6.29 4.43 -6.06
CA TYR A 64 -6.47 4.60 -4.62
C TYR A 64 -5.93 5.94 -4.11
N THR A 65 -4.87 6.48 -4.72
CA THR A 65 -4.38 7.83 -4.37
C THR A 65 -5.42 8.87 -4.77
N GLN A 66 -6.00 8.76 -5.97
CA GLN A 66 -7.04 9.69 -6.44
C GLN A 66 -8.31 9.58 -5.61
N ASN A 67 -8.73 8.37 -5.23
CA ASN A 67 -9.87 8.17 -4.34
C ASN A 67 -9.65 8.84 -2.98
N PHE A 68 -8.46 8.68 -2.38
CA PHE A 68 -8.12 9.32 -1.11
C PHE A 68 -8.14 10.84 -1.21
N LEU A 69 -7.51 11.42 -2.24
CA LEU A 69 -7.50 12.87 -2.47
C LEU A 69 -8.93 13.41 -2.69
N SER A 70 -9.76 12.69 -3.46
CA SER A 70 -11.17 13.03 -3.67
C SER A 70 -11.96 13.03 -2.35
N CYS A 71 -11.72 12.04 -1.47
CA CYS A 71 -12.34 12.01 -0.14
C CYS A 71 -11.85 13.15 0.76
N CYS A 72 -10.55 13.43 0.80
CA CYS A 72 -9.98 14.56 1.56
C CYS A 72 -10.62 15.90 1.12
N ASN A 73 -10.77 16.11 -0.19
CA ASN A 73 -11.40 17.32 -0.72
C ASN A 73 -12.88 17.41 -0.34
N ARG A 74 -13.65 16.36 -0.63
CA ARG A 74 -15.12 16.40 -0.54
C ARG A 74 -15.68 16.20 0.86
N ILE A 75 -14.96 15.52 1.75
CA ILE A 75 -15.43 15.16 3.11
C ILE A 75 -14.73 16.00 4.17
N ALA A 76 -13.40 16.12 4.07
CA ALA A 76 -12.59 16.86 5.04
C ALA A 76 -12.35 18.33 4.64
N ASN A 77 -12.90 18.78 3.51
CA ASN A 77 -12.73 20.14 2.96
C ASN A 77 -11.26 20.56 2.81
N LEU A 78 -10.39 19.61 2.45
CA LEU A 78 -8.97 19.85 2.24
C LEU A 78 -8.69 20.08 0.74
N PRO A 79 -8.25 21.28 0.31
CA PRO A 79 -7.94 21.53 -1.09
C PRO A 79 -6.79 20.63 -1.56
N THR A 80 -7.10 19.69 -2.46
CA THR A 80 -6.15 18.69 -2.95
C THR A 80 -5.58 19.03 -4.31
N GLN A 81 -4.32 18.65 -4.52
CA GLN A 81 -3.60 18.63 -5.80
C GLN A 81 -3.24 17.19 -6.16
N SER A 82 -2.68 16.97 -7.35
CA SER A 82 -2.38 15.62 -7.86
C SER A 82 -1.38 14.82 -7.01
N ASN A 83 -0.54 15.50 -6.22
CA ASN A 83 0.54 14.90 -5.42
C ASN A 83 0.32 15.01 -3.90
N GLY A 84 -0.81 15.57 -3.44
CA GLY A 84 -1.02 15.83 -2.02
C GLY A 84 -1.90 17.04 -1.72
N PHE A 85 -1.81 17.52 -0.48
CA PHE A 85 -2.56 18.70 -0.02
C PHE A 85 -1.86 19.40 1.15
N GLN A 86 -2.28 20.63 1.42
CA GLN A 86 -1.83 21.38 2.60
C GLN A 86 -2.69 21.01 3.81
N PHE A 87 -2.05 20.71 4.94
CA PHE A 87 -2.67 20.40 6.21
C PHE A 87 -1.96 21.18 7.34
N GLY A 88 -2.60 22.23 7.84
CA GLY A 88 -1.95 23.20 8.73
C GLY A 88 -0.77 23.89 8.04
N ASP A 89 0.40 23.89 8.68
CA ASP A 89 1.65 24.45 8.16
C ASP A 89 2.46 23.45 7.29
N ARG A 90 1.88 22.29 6.96
CA ARG A 90 2.57 21.17 6.30
C ARG A 90 1.92 20.74 5.00
N HIS A 91 2.76 20.20 4.11
CA HIS A 91 2.29 19.48 2.93
C HIS A 91 2.29 17.97 3.18
N VAL A 92 1.15 17.33 2.96
CA VAL A 92 0.99 15.87 3.02
C VAL A 92 1.14 15.32 1.61
N SER A 93 2.20 14.53 1.37
CA SER A 93 2.41 13.89 0.07
C SER A 93 1.54 12.64 -0.06
N VAL A 94 0.94 12.41 -1.23
CA VAL A 94 0.15 11.21 -1.52
C VAL A 94 0.66 10.56 -2.80
N ASP A 95 1.00 9.26 -2.74
CA ASP A 95 1.64 8.58 -3.87
C ASP A 95 1.38 7.05 -3.88
N ALA A 96 1.65 6.41 -5.02
CA ALA A 96 1.46 4.98 -5.23
C ALA A 96 2.79 4.21 -5.20
N PHE A 97 2.84 3.17 -4.38
CA PHE A 97 3.97 2.27 -4.22
C PHE A 97 3.49 0.81 -4.31
N PRO A 98 3.59 0.17 -5.49
CA PRO A 98 3.32 -1.26 -5.64
C PRO A 98 4.23 -2.07 -4.71
N VAL A 99 3.64 -2.93 -3.90
CA VAL A 99 4.37 -3.83 -3.00
C VAL A 99 4.59 -5.15 -3.73
N GLY A 100 5.84 -5.59 -3.75
CA GLY A 100 6.24 -6.87 -4.34
C GLY A 100 6.86 -7.81 -3.32
N ILE A 101 7.16 -9.03 -3.78
CA ILE A 101 7.91 -10.04 -3.01
C ILE A 101 9.42 -9.78 -3.07
N GLU A 102 10.19 -10.54 -2.28
CA GLU A 102 11.65 -10.60 -2.38
C GLU A 102 12.06 -11.82 -3.23
N PRO A 103 12.38 -11.67 -4.53
CA PRO A 103 12.51 -12.80 -5.43
C PRO A 103 13.69 -13.72 -5.08
N VAL A 104 14.81 -13.13 -4.64
CA VAL A 104 16.02 -13.88 -4.26
C VAL A 104 15.73 -14.83 -3.11
N ARG A 105 15.06 -14.33 -2.07
CA ARG A 105 14.69 -15.14 -0.90
C ARG A 105 13.73 -16.27 -1.25
N VAL A 106 12.79 -16.03 -2.16
CA VAL A 106 11.89 -17.09 -2.66
C VAL A 106 12.69 -18.14 -3.44
N GLN A 107 13.61 -17.70 -4.31
CA GLN A 107 14.45 -18.60 -5.09
C GLN A 107 15.34 -19.48 -4.19
N GLU A 108 15.96 -18.89 -3.17
CA GLU A 108 16.78 -19.60 -2.18
C GLU A 108 15.96 -20.66 -1.44
N LYS A 109 14.77 -20.31 -0.96
CA LYS A 109 13.85 -21.26 -0.31
C LYS A 109 13.41 -22.39 -1.22
N LEU A 110 13.22 -22.12 -2.51
CA LEU A 110 12.88 -23.16 -3.48
C LEU A 110 14.00 -24.19 -3.63
N GLN A 111 15.26 -23.85 -3.36
CA GLN A 111 16.38 -24.79 -3.44
C GLN A 111 16.56 -25.64 -2.18
N GLU A 112 15.82 -25.39 -1.10
CA GLU A 112 15.93 -26.17 0.14
C GLU A 112 15.63 -27.67 -0.15
N PRO A 113 16.48 -28.61 0.31
CA PRO A 113 16.29 -30.04 0.04
C PRO A 113 14.93 -30.59 0.50
N SER A 114 14.41 -30.07 1.63
CA SER A 114 13.08 -30.41 2.15
C SER A 114 11.95 -30.00 1.19
N VAL A 115 12.06 -28.82 0.60
CA VAL A 115 11.10 -28.29 -0.39
C VAL A 115 11.16 -29.10 -1.67
N GLN A 116 12.36 -29.41 -2.17
CA GLN A 116 12.55 -30.26 -3.36
C GLN A 116 12.00 -31.68 -3.15
N ALA A 117 12.26 -32.28 -1.99
CA ALA A 117 11.71 -33.58 -1.62
C ALA A 117 10.18 -33.55 -1.58
N ARG A 118 9.58 -32.49 -1.03
CA ARG A 118 8.11 -32.33 -0.99
C ARG A 118 7.51 -32.14 -2.38
N ILE A 119 8.17 -31.37 -3.26
CA ILE A 119 7.75 -31.21 -4.67
C ILE A 119 7.75 -32.56 -5.38
N LYS A 120 8.80 -33.38 -5.20
CA LYS A 120 8.88 -34.73 -5.79
C LYS A 120 7.73 -35.62 -5.30
N ALA A 121 7.51 -35.68 -3.99
CA ALA A 121 6.44 -36.47 -3.39
C ALA A 121 5.04 -36.06 -3.89
N LEU A 122 4.78 -34.76 -4.02
CA LEU A 122 3.52 -34.25 -4.56
C LEU A 122 3.35 -34.66 -6.03
N LYS A 123 4.39 -34.50 -6.87
CA LYS A 123 4.33 -34.91 -8.28
C LYS A 123 4.03 -36.40 -8.44
N GLU A 124 4.65 -37.25 -7.62
CA GLU A 124 4.38 -38.69 -7.60
C GLU A 124 2.92 -38.98 -7.19
N SER A 125 2.39 -38.30 -6.16
CA SER A 125 1.01 -38.49 -5.70
C SER A 125 -0.05 -38.10 -6.72
N PHE A 126 0.20 -37.08 -7.55
CA PHE A 126 -0.75 -36.61 -8.56
C PHE A 126 -0.64 -37.36 -9.91
N GLY A 127 0.44 -38.11 -10.13
CA GLY A 127 0.64 -38.92 -11.33
C GLY A 127 0.58 -38.11 -12.63
N LYS A 128 -0.31 -38.49 -13.55
CA LYS A 128 -0.49 -37.83 -14.86
C LYS A 128 -1.54 -36.71 -14.84
N SER A 129 -2.16 -36.45 -13.70
CA SER A 129 -3.24 -35.47 -13.58
C SER A 129 -2.72 -34.04 -13.72
N LYS A 130 -3.57 -33.15 -14.23
CA LYS A 130 -3.33 -31.70 -14.18
C LYS A 130 -3.78 -31.20 -12.80
N VAL A 131 -2.90 -30.46 -12.12
CA VAL A 131 -3.17 -29.88 -10.80
C VAL A 131 -3.42 -28.38 -10.96
N ILE A 132 -4.54 -27.91 -10.41
CA ILE A 132 -4.84 -26.48 -10.28
C ILE A 132 -4.69 -26.15 -8.80
N LEU A 133 -3.83 -25.17 -8.48
CA LEU A 133 -3.55 -24.74 -7.11
C LEU A 133 -3.83 -23.25 -6.97
N GLY A 134 -4.77 -22.90 -6.09
CA GLY A 134 -4.94 -21.56 -5.54
C GLY A 134 -4.55 -21.58 -4.06
N VAL A 135 -3.91 -20.52 -3.58
CA VAL A 135 -3.55 -20.35 -2.18
C VAL A 135 -3.99 -18.96 -1.77
N ASP A 136 -5.19 -18.88 -1.24
CA ASP A 136 -5.86 -17.63 -0.91
C ASP A 136 -6.46 -17.74 0.50
N ARG A 137 -6.68 -16.58 1.13
CA ARG A 137 -7.49 -16.56 2.35
C ARG A 137 -8.95 -16.81 1.94
N LEU A 138 -9.68 -17.57 2.75
CA LEU A 138 -11.11 -17.73 2.55
C LEU A 138 -11.82 -16.46 3.04
N GLU A 139 -11.93 -15.47 2.16
CA GLU A 139 -12.58 -14.19 2.44
C GLU A 139 -13.48 -13.76 1.28
N PHE A 140 -14.58 -13.06 1.62
CA PHE A 140 -15.38 -12.37 0.63
C PHE A 140 -14.78 -10.97 0.43
N VAL A 141 -14.29 -10.71 -0.79
CA VAL A 141 -13.93 -9.36 -1.20
C VAL A 141 -15.13 -8.80 -1.97
N VAL A 142 -15.82 -7.83 -1.36
CA VAL A 142 -16.96 -7.11 -1.98
C VAL A 142 -16.46 -5.80 -2.56
#